data_AF-A0A3P1WX87-F1
#
_entry.id   AF-A0A3P1WX87-F1
#
_cell.length_a   1.000
_cell.length_b   1.000
_cell.length_c   1.000
_cell.angle_alpha   90.00
_cell.angle_beta   90.00
_cell.angle_gamma   90.00
#
_symmetry.space_group_name_H-M   'P 1'
#
loop_
_entity.id
_entity.type
_entity.pdbx_description
1 polymer ?
#
loop_
_entity_poly.entity_id
_entity_poly.type
_entity_poly.pdbx_seq_one_letter_code
_entity_poly.pdbx_strand_id
1 'polypeptide(L)'
;MDYSQHIAALHHALTHAELSPAERAEVQQHLERLVEAQEAELALERMERWAADRGGQLVLQDQGYRVILGHAGASADDHHPSPPGRFNQVAIGGPDVEPVSHRVPPHLDNEVVFQETKAGEDYRLEAYGQFEQGSFAYLQDIILSGRDPRLASAFAELMASHQCPGFLQALRHGAVRIRYQFVNVLPSGSVRTGVFKVDDRARLRWNGEAVELLI
;
A
#
# COMPACT_ATOMS: atom_id res chain seq x y z
N MET A 1 11.58 9.35 13.72
CA MET A 1 11.78 10.75 14.19
C MET A 1 12.48 11.56 13.10
N ASP A 2 12.34 12.89 13.07
CA ASP A 2 13.05 13.76 12.11
C ASP A 2 14.16 14.56 12.83
N TYR A 3 15.41 14.26 12.49
CA TYR A 3 16.61 14.90 13.04
C TYR A 3 17.17 16.01 12.14
N SER A 4 16.55 16.30 10.99
CA SER A 4 17.09 17.19 9.95
C SER A 4 17.45 18.58 10.46
N GLN A 5 16.62 19.16 11.33
CA GLN A 5 16.87 20.47 11.92
C GLN A 5 18.09 20.48 12.84
N HIS A 6 18.28 19.42 13.64
CA HIS A 6 19.41 19.28 14.56
C HIS A 6 20.71 19.02 13.79
N ILE A 7 20.65 18.14 12.77
CA ILE A 7 21.76 17.88 11.85
C ILE A 7 22.21 19.18 11.18
N ALA A 8 21.27 19.97 10.64
CA ALA A 8 21.57 21.26 10.01
C ALA A 8 22.20 22.27 11.00
N ALA A 9 21.71 22.33 12.23
CA ALA A 9 22.26 23.20 13.27
C ALA A 9 23.71 22.83 13.64
N LEU A 10 24.01 21.54 13.81
CA LEU A 10 25.37 21.08 14.10
C LEU A 10 26.33 21.30 12.93
N HIS A 11 25.88 21.07 11.68
CA HIS A 11 26.64 21.42 10.49
C HIS A 11 26.96 22.92 10.43
N HIS A 12 25.98 23.77 10.73
CA HIS A 12 26.17 25.21 10.78
C HIS A 12 27.22 25.59 11.85
N ALA A 13 27.12 25.02 13.06
CA ALA A 13 28.08 25.26 14.14
C ALA A 13 29.51 24.85 13.76
N LEU A 14 29.70 23.68 13.15
CA LEU A 14 31.03 23.23 12.67
C LEU A 14 31.65 24.18 11.64
N THR A 15 30.81 24.86 10.86
CA THR A 15 31.24 25.69 9.73
C THR A 15 31.43 27.16 10.12
N HIS A 16 30.65 27.68 11.07
CA HIS A 16 30.55 29.13 11.35
C HIS A 16 30.89 29.52 12.79
N ALA A 17 30.93 28.59 13.75
CA ALA A 17 31.26 28.92 15.13
C ALA A 17 32.78 28.82 15.39
N GLU A 18 33.29 29.70 16.25
CA GLU A 18 34.62 29.54 16.83
C GLU A 18 34.57 28.47 17.91
N LEU A 19 34.95 27.26 17.54
CA LEU A 19 35.02 26.09 18.42
C LEU A 19 36.48 25.75 18.70
N SER A 20 36.79 25.46 19.97
CA SER A 20 38.05 24.80 20.32
C SER A 20 38.15 23.43 19.64
N PRO A 21 39.36 22.84 19.51
CA PRO A 21 39.52 21.50 18.95
C PRO A 21 38.69 20.44 19.67
N ALA A 22 38.53 20.56 20.99
CA ALA A 22 37.74 19.64 21.80
C ALA A 22 36.23 19.78 21.49
N GLU A 23 35.71 21.01 21.49
CA GLU A 23 34.30 21.27 21.16
C GLU A 23 33.96 20.86 19.73
N ARG A 24 34.87 21.10 18.78
CA ARG A 24 34.71 20.66 17.39
C ARG A 24 34.59 19.14 17.29
N ALA A 25 35.42 18.40 18.03
CA ALA A 25 35.35 16.94 18.05
C ALA A 25 34.04 16.42 18.66
N GLU A 26 33.55 17.05 19.72
CA GLU A 26 32.26 16.69 20.34
C GLU A 26 31.06 16.96 19.42
N VAL A 27 31.06 18.12 18.73
CA VAL A 27 30.00 18.47 17.76
C VAL A 27 30.02 17.50 16.58
N GLN A 28 31.21 17.15 16.08
CA GLN A 28 31.35 16.17 14.99
C GLN A 28 30.82 14.79 15.40
N GLN A 29 31.16 14.32 16.60
CA GLN A 29 30.66 13.04 17.10
C GLN A 29 29.13 13.03 17.27
N HIS A 30 28.53 14.13 17.74
CA HIS A 30 27.07 14.24 17.84
C HIS A 30 26.40 14.24 16.47
N LEU A 31 26.98 14.96 15.50
CA LEU A 31 26.48 14.97 14.14
C LEU A 31 26.48 13.56 13.53
N GLU A 32 27.59 12.83 13.66
CA GLU A 32 27.70 11.44 13.16
C GLU A 32 26.62 10.53 13.76
N ARG A 33 26.42 10.60 15.08
CA ARG A 33 25.36 9.81 15.76
C ARG A 33 23.95 10.18 15.30
N LEU A 34 23.68 11.46 15.06
CA LEU A 34 22.36 11.91 14.58
C LEU A 34 22.11 11.47 13.14
N VAL A 35 23.13 11.50 12.28
CA VAL A 35 23.05 10.99 10.91
C VAL A 35 22.79 9.47 10.93
N GLU A 36 23.56 8.71 11.71
CA GLU A 36 23.37 7.26 11.86
C GLU A 36 21.96 6.93 12.37
N ALA A 37 21.46 7.67 13.38
CA ALA A 37 20.10 7.50 13.89
C ALA A 37 19.03 7.81 12.82
N GLN A 38 19.20 8.89 12.04
CA GLN A 38 18.29 9.24 10.95
C GLN A 38 18.26 8.16 9.86
N GLU A 39 19.43 7.62 9.49
CA GLU A 39 19.55 6.55 8.50
C GLU A 39 18.90 5.25 8.99
N ALA A 40 19.11 4.89 10.25
CA ALA A 40 18.50 3.71 10.87
C ALA A 40 16.96 3.81 10.93
N GLU A 41 16.42 4.98 11.29
CA GLU A 41 14.98 5.23 11.30
C GLU A 41 14.37 5.12 9.90
N LEU A 42 15.03 5.69 8.88
CA LEU A 42 14.58 5.57 7.49
C LEU A 42 14.65 4.12 6.99
N ALA A 43 15.67 3.36 7.41
CA ALA A 43 15.77 1.94 7.08
C ALA A 43 14.64 1.13 7.72
N LEU A 44 14.35 1.39 9.00
CA LEU A 44 13.23 0.76 9.70
C LEU A 44 11.89 1.08 9.01
N GLU A 45 11.64 2.34 8.66
CA GLU A 45 10.42 2.74 7.97
C GLU A 45 10.27 2.03 6.60
N ARG A 46 11.35 1.92 5.82
CA ARG A 46 11.33 1.16 4.55
C ARG A 46 11.00 -0.31 4.79
N MET A 47 11.61 -0.92 5.81
CA MET A 47 11.36 -2.31 6.17
C MET A 47 9.92 -2.55 6.64
N GLU A 48 9.36 -1.64 7.44
CA GLU A 48 7.97 -1.72 7.90
C GLU A 48 6.99 -1.63 6.74
N ARG A 49 7.16 -0.65 5.83
CA ARG A 49 6.30 -0.52 4.64
C ARG A 49 6.39 -1.75 3.75
N TRP A 50 7.61 -2.26 3.52
CA TRP A 50 7.80 -3.50 2.78
C TRP A 50 7.14 -4.70 3.45
N ALA A 51 7.29 -4.84 4.77
CA ALA A 51 6.68 -5.93 5.53
C ALA A 51 5.14 -5.86 5.46
N ALA A 52 4.56 -4.65 5.54
CA ALA A 52 3.13 -4.42 5.38
C ALA A 52 2.64 -4.92 4.02
N ASP A 53 3.25 -4.46 2.92
CA ASP A 53 2.86 -4.83 1.57
C ASP A 53 3.13 -6.31 1.28
N ARG A 54 4.24 -6.85 1.78
CA ARG A 54 4.59 -8.27 1.59
C ARG A 54 3.62 -9.19 2.33
N GLY A 55 3.34 -8.90 3.60
CA GLY A 55 2.37 -9.67 4.38
C GLY A 55 0.95 -9.52 3.82
N GLY A 56 0.58 -8.31 3.39
CA GLY A 56 -0.66 -8.05 2.68
C GLY A 56 -0.80 -8.91 1.42
N GLN A 57 0.25 -8.96 0.60
CA GLN A 57 0.25 -9.77 -0.63
C GLN A 57 0.10 -11.26 -0.31
N LEU A 58 0.80 -11.77 0.72
CA LEU A 58 0.69 -13.16 1.14
C LEU A 58 -0.73 -13.50 1.62
N VAL A 59 -1.38 -12.60 2.38
CA VAL A 59 -2.78 -12.78 2.80
C VAL A 59 -3.71 -12.88 1.60
N LEU A 60 -3.55 -12.01 0.60
CA LEU A 60 -4.37 -12.06 -0.62
C LEU A 60 -4.18 -13.37 -1.38
N GLN A 61 -2.92 -13.83 -1.51
CA GLN A 61 -2.57 -15.08 -2.17
C GLN A 61 -3.13 -16.30 -1.42
N ASP A 62 -3.05 -16.32 -0.09
CA ASP A 62 -3.63 -17.36 0.77
C ASP A 62 -5.16 -17.38 0.73
N GLN A 63 -5.78 -16.24 0.44
CA GLN A 63 -7.22 -16.11 0.21
C GLN A 63 -7.63 -16.52 -1.21
N GLY A 64 -6.69 -16.78 -2.12
CA GLY A 64 -6.96 -17.16 -3.51
C GLY A 64 -7.06 -16.00 -4.50
N TYR A 65 -6.80 -14.76 -4.06
CA TYR A 65 -6.82 -13.60 -4.93
C TYR A 65 -5.48 -13.41 -5.65
N ARG A 66 -5.55 -12.82 -6.84
CA ARG A 66 -4.37 -12.40 -7.62
C ARG A 66 -4.18 -10.90 -7.51
N VAL A 67 -3.05 -10.47 -6.96
CA VAL A 67 -2.66 -9.05 -6.91
C VAL A 67 -2.43 -8.54 -8.34
N ILE A 68 -2.98 -7.36 -8.64
CA ILE A 68 -2.81 -6.67 -9.93
C ILE A 68 -2.19 -5.27 -9.76
N LEU A 69 -2.15 -4.75 -8.53
CA LEU A 69 -1.58 -3.45 -8.20
C LEU A 69 -0.94 -3.52 -6.82
N GLY A 70 0.22 -2.87 -6.67
CA GLY A 70 0.87 -2.74 -5.36
C GLY A 70 1.68 -3.96 -4.95
N HIS A 71 2.27 -4.67 -5.92
CA HIS A 71 3.15 -5.79 -5.65
C HIS A 71 4.28 -5.37 -4.71
N ALA A 72 4.50 -6.17 -3.66
CA ALA A 72 5.63 -5.97 -2.78
C ALA A 72 6.93 -6.24 -3.54
N GLY A 73 7.97 -5.45 -3.25
CA GLY A 73 9.31 -5.70 -3.77
C GLY A 73 9.88 -7.01 -3.23
N ALA A 74 10.93 -7.53 -3.86
CA ALA A 74 11.62 -8.73 -3.37
C ALA A 74 12.32 -8.48 -2.02
N SER A 75 12.73 -7.24 -1.77
CA SER A 75 13.43 -6.77 -0.59
C SER A 75 12.89 -5.40 -0.16
N ALA A 76 13.24 -4.96 1.06
CA ALA A 76 12.92 -3.62 1.53
C ALA A 76 13.69 -2.51 0.78
N ASP A 77 14.88 -2.83 0.25
CA ASP A 77 15.72 -1.86 -0.47
C ASP A 77 15.16 -1.52 -1.85
N ASP A 78 14.49 -2.49 -2.49
CA ASP A 78 13.86 -2.33 -3.80
C ASP A 78 12.35 -1.98 -3.69
N HIS A 79 11.86 -1.72 -2.47
CA HIS A 79 10.44 -1.52 -2.25
C HIS A 79 10.02 -0.08 -2.47
N HIS A 80 9.01 0.10 -3.33
CA HIS A 80 8.39 1.39 -3.60
C HIS A 80 6.94 1.38 -3.08
N PRO A 81 6.72 1.88 -1.86
CA PRO A 81 5.38 1.91 -1.28
C PRO A 81 4.48 2.84 -2.08
N SER A 82 3.18 2.52 -2.09
CA SER A 82 2.17 3.41 -2.69
C SER A 82 2.17 4.78 -1.99
N PRO A 83 2.16 5.89 -2.75
CA PRO A 83 2.01 7.22 -2.18
C PRO A 83 0.69 7.39 -1.41
N PRO A 84 0.62 8.33 -0.45
CA PRO A 84 -0.62 8.64 0.26
C PRO A 84 -1.77 9.00 -0.68
N GLY A 85 -2.98 8.56 -0.31
CA GLY A 85 -4.20 8.79 -1.12
C GLY A 85 -4.29 7.91 -2.37
N ARG A 86 -3.51 6.83 -2.44
CA ARG A 86 -3.56 5.81 -3.48
C ARG A 86 -3.74 4.42 -2.87
N PHE A 87 -4.13 3.45 -3.67
CA PHE A 87 -4.30 2.08 -3.16
C PHE A 87 -2.95 1.48 -2.77
N ASN A 88 -2.87 0.89 -1.58
CA ASN A 88 -1.75 0.05 -1.21
C ASN A 88 -1.71 -1.18 -2.12
N GLN A 89 -2.76 -2.01 -2.07
CA GLN A 89 -2.88 -3.20 -2.91
C GLN A 89 -4.28 -3.36 -3.49
N VAL A 90 -4.34 -3.84 -4.74
CA VAL A 90 -5.58 -4.27 -5.37
C VAL A 90 -5.40 -5.66 -5.94
N ALA A 91 -6.36 -6.54 -5.68
CA ALA A 91 -6.38 -7.89 -6.18
C ALA A 91 -7.74 -8.26 -6.77
N ILE A 92 -7.74 -9.29 -7.60
CA ILE A 92 -8.92 -9.80 -8.27
C ILE A 92 -9.15 -11.27 -7.91
N GLY A 93 -10.41 -11.65 -7.84
CA GLY A 93 -10.86 -13.02 -7.71
C GLY A 93 -12.05 -13.27 -8.63
N GLY A 94 -12.24 -14.51 -9.03
CA GLY A 94 -13.37 -14.93 -9.84
C GLY A 94 -13.23 -16.37 -10.32
N PRO A 95 -14.27 -16.91 -10.98
CA PRO A 95 -14.28 -18.30 -11.42
C PRO A 95 -13.15 -18.67 -12.39
N ASP A 96 -12.70 -17.71 -13.20
CA ASP A 96 -11.63 -17.87 -14.18
C ASP A 96 -10.35 -17.10 -13.81
N VAL A 97 -10.26 -16.62 -12.57
CA VAL A 97 -9.02 -16.08 -11.99
C VAL A 97 -8.31 -17.23 -11.29
N GLU A 98 -7.19 -17.67 -11.86
CA GLU A 98 -6.38 -18.73 -11.28
C GLU A 98 -5.77 -18.27 -9.94
N PRO A 99 -6.03 -18.99 -8.83
CA PRO A 99 -5.42 -18.70 -7.55
C PRO A 99 -3.90 -18.88 -7.61
N VAL A 100 -3.16 -17.99 -6.94
CA VAL A 100 -1.68 -18.11 -6.86
C VAL A 100 -1.27 -19.40 -6.13
N SER A 101 -2.10 -19.88 -5.21
CA SER A 101 -1.91 -21.15 -4.51
C SER A 101 -2.94 -22.17 -4.99
N HIS A 102 -2.49 -23.28 -5.57
CA HIS A 102 -3.36 -24.40 -5.98
C HIS A 102 -4.09 -25.10 -4.82
N ARG A 103 -3.81 -24.70 -3.57
CA ARG A 103 -4.50 -25.21 -2.37
C ARG A 103 -5.84 -24.50 -2.12
N VAL A 104 -6.09 -23.38 -2.78
CA VAL A 104 -7.30 -22.57 -2.62
C VAL A 104 -8.16 -22.74 -3.87
N PRO A 105 -9.47 -23.06 -3.74
CA PRO A 105 -10.36 -23.09 -4.90
C PRO A 105 -10.56 -21.68 -5.48
N PRO A 106 -10.88 -21.56 -6.78
CA PRO A 106 -11.28 -20.28 -7.36
C PRO A 106 -12.48 -19.67 -6.64
N HIS A 107 -12.56 -18.34 -6.63
CA HIS A 107 -13.72 -17.63 -6.09
C HIS A 107 -14.94 -17.85 -6.99
N LEU A 108 -16.11 -18.04 -6.39
CA LEU A 108 -17.36 -18.22 -7.13
C LEU A 108 -17.86 -16.93 -7.78
N ASP A 109 -17.61 -15.80 -7.14
CA ASP A 109 -18.02 -14.47 -7.59
C ASP A 109 -16.81 -13.70 -8.12
N ASN A 110 -17.05 -12.87 -9.14
CA ASN A 110 -16.06 -11.88 -9.56
C ASN A 110 -15.99 -10.76 -8.52
N GLU A 111 -14.80 -10.55 -7.97
CA GLU A 111 -14.57 -9.58 -6.90
C GLU A 111 -13.24 -8.84 -7.11
N VAL A 112 -13.23 -7.55 -6.77
CA VAL A 112 -12.02 -6.75 -6.60
C VAL A 112 -11.85 -6.46 -5.12
N VAL A 113 -10.68 -6.81 -4.59
CA VAL A 113 -10.29 -6.52 -3.22
C VAL A 113 -9.37 -5.31 -3.22
N PHE A 114 -9.80 -4.25 -2.53
CA PHE A 114 -8.94 -3.14 -2.13
C PHE A 114 -8.41 -3.44 -0.74
N GLN A 115 -7.10 -3.38 -0.57
CA GLN A 115 -6.46 -3.73 0.70
C GLN A 115 -5.57 -2.60 1.18
N GLU A 116 -5.84 -2.13 2.39
CA GLU A 116 -4.93 -1.29 3.17
C GLU A 116 -3.91 -2.18 3.88
N THR A 117 -2.62 -1.84 3.76
CA THR A 117 -1.53 -2.58 4.39
C THR A 117 -0.88 -1.72 5.45
N LYS A 118 -0.62 -2.32 6.62
CA LYS A 118 0.01 -1.68 7.77
C LYS A 118 1.04 -2.61 8.40
N ALA A 119 2.00 -2.02 9.09
CA ALA A 119 2.97 -2.75 9.90
C ALA A 119 3.16 -2.04 11.24
N GLY A 120 3.65 -2.81 12.21
CA GLY A 120 3.91 -2.32 13.56
C GLY A 120 2.72 -2.50 14.51
N GLU A 121 2.97 -2.20 15.78
CA GLU A 121 1.95 -2.29 16.83
C GLU A 121 1.03 -1.06 16.84
N ASP A 122 1.59 0.12 16.56
CA ASP A 122 0.91 1.42 16.63
C ASP A 122 0.52 1.96 15.24
N TYR A 123 -0.06 1.11 14.39
CA TYR A 123 -0.50 1.55 13.08
C TYR A 123 -1.66 2.54 13.15
N ARG A 124 -1.76 3.41 12.14
CA ARG A 124 -2.87 4.36 11.98
C ARG A 124 -3.45 4.28 10.58
N LEU A 125 -4.76 4.43 10.50
CA LEU A 125 -5.44 4.71 9.25
C LEU A 125 -5.20 6.17 8.90
N GLU A 126 -4.86 6.42 7.64
CA GLU A 126 -4.54 7.75 7.16
C GLU A 126 -5.81 8.43 6.63
N ALA A 127 -5.89 9.74 6.83
CA ALA A 127 -6.89 10.56 6.17
C ALA A 127 -6.27 11.25 4.95
N TYR A 128 -7.01 11.28 3.86
CA TYR A 128 -6.66 12.07 2.69
C TYR A 128 -7.84 12.94 2.28
N GLY A 129 -7.65 14.26 2.31
CA GLY A 129 -8.74 15.20 2.17
C GLY A 129 -9.71 15.09 3.36
N GLN A 130 -10.97 14.80 3.09
CA GLN A 130 -12.05 14.73 4.09
C GLN A 130 -12.38 13.30 4.53
N PHE A 131 -11.71 12.28 3.96
CA PHE A 131 -12.05 10.88 4.18
C PHE A 131 -10.88 10.10 4.77
N GLU A 132 -11.20 9.14 5.65
CA GLU A 132 -10.23 8.27 6.33
C GLU A 132 -10.20 6.88 5.69
N GLN A 133 -9.00 6.31 5.55
CA GLN A 133 -8.81 4.89 5.22
C GLN A 133 -9.72 4.02 6.08
N GLY A 134 -10.24 2.95 5.49
CA GLY A 134 -11.20 2.07 6.14
C GLY A 134 -12.66 2.55 6.11
N SER A 135 -12.93 3.73 5.57
CA SER A 135 -14.29 4.16 5.22
C SER A 135 -14.63 3.86 3.76
N PHE A 136 -15.90 3.54 3.48
CA PHE A 136 -16.33 3.40 2.09
C PHE A 136 -16.19 4.72 1.32
N ALA A 137 -16.42 5.87 1.97
CA ALA A 137 -16.27 7.19 1.36
C ALA A 137 -14.84 7.46 0.87
N TYR A 138 -13.82 6.99 1.59
CA TYR A 138 -12.44 7.08 1.14
C TYR A 138 -12.17 6.24 -0.12
N LEU A 139 -12.67 5.00 -0.14
CA LEU A 139 -12.57 4.14 -1.31
C LEU A 139 -13.28 4.77 -2.52
N GLN A 140 -14.48 5.33 -2.31
CA GLN A 140 -15.25 6.03 -3.33
C GLN A 140 -14.48 7.23 -3.89
N ASP A 141 -13.88 8.05 -3.03
CA ASP A 141 -13.11 9.23 -3.44
C ASP A 141 -11.96 8.83 -4.37
N ILE A 142 -11.16 7.82 -4.01
CA ILE A 142 -10.02 7.41 -4.86
C ILE A 142 -10.49 6.90 -6.23
N ILE A 143 -11.54 6.07 -6.27
CA ILE A 143 -12.08 5.51 -7.52
C ILE A 143 -12.66 6.63 -8.39
N LEU A 144 -13.59 7.41 -7.85
CA LEU A 144 -14.37 8.39 -8.62
C LEU A 144 -13.54 9.60 -9.02
N SER A 145 -12.55 10.00 -8.22
CA SER A 145 -11.67 11.11 -8.60
C SER A 145 -10.58 10.69 -9.58
N GLY A 146 -10.43 9.38 -9.87
CA GLY A 146 -9.35 8.85 -10.69
C GLY A 146 -7.95 9.16 -10.14
N ARG A 147 -7.80 9.38 -8.84
CA ARG A 147 -6.53 9.83 -8.22
C ARG A 147 -5.43 8.78 -8.35
N ASP A 148 -5.80 7.51 -8.41
CA ASP A 148 -4.86 6.42 -8.65
C ASP A 148 -5.00 5.87 -10.08
N PRO A 149 -4.27 6.43 -11.07
CA PRO A 149 -4.36 5.97 -12.46
C PRO A 149 -3.86 4.53 -12.63
N ARG A 150 -3.10 4.00 -11.67
CA ARG A 150 -2.53 2.65 -11.72
C ARG A 150 -3.61 1.58 -11.80
N LEU A 151 -4.80 1.82 -11.24
CA LEU A 151 -5.89 0.84 -11.30
C LEU A 151 -6.41 0.65 -12.73
N ALA A 152 -6.65 1.74 -13.45
CA ALA A 152 -7.07 1.68 -14.85
C ALA A 152 -5.98 1.04 -15.72
N SER A 153 -4.71 1.37 -15.49
CA SER A 153 -3.58 0.73 -16.16
C SER A 153 -3.52 -0.78 -15.91
N ALA A 154 -3.71 -1.23 -14.66
CA ALA A 154 -3.72 -2.65 -14.31
C ALA A 154 -4.84 -3.43 -15.02
N PHE A 155 -6.03 -2.83 -15.16
CA PHE A 155 -7.12 -3.45 -15.94
C PHE A 155 -6.83 -3.46 -17.45
N ALA A 156 -6.18 -2.42 -17.98
CA ALA A 156 -5.73 -2.39 -19.37
C ALA A 156 -4.69 -3.48 -19.68
N GLU A 157 -3.71 -3.66 -18.79
CA GLU A 157 -2.71 -4.73 -18.89
C GLU A 157 -3.36 -6.12 -18.81
N LEU A 158 -4.29 -6.30 -17.87
CA LEU A 158 -5.05 -7.55 -17.75
C LEU A 158 -5.83 -7.85 -19.04
N MET A 159 -6.48 -6.85 -19.62
CA MET A 159 -7.17 -6.98 -20.90
C MET A 159 -6.23 -7.34 -22.05
N ALA A 160 -5.06 -6.72 -22.11
CA ALA A 160 -4.05 -7.00 -23.14
C ALA A 160 -3.44 -8.40 -23.00
N SER A 161 -3.39 -8.95 -21.78
CA SER A 161 -2.90 -10.31 -21.52
C SER A 161 -3.85 -11.41 -22.00
N HIS A 162 -5.10 -11.08 -22.35
CA HIS A 162 -6.17 -12.03 -22.67
C HIS A 162 -6.46 -13.07 -21.56
N GLN A 163 -6.10 -12.76 -20.31
CA GLN A 163 -6.38 -13.60 -19.16
C GLN A 163 -7.72 -13.24 -18.51
N CYS A 164 -8.38 -14.23 -17.91
CA CYS A 164 -9.62 -14.06 -17.13
C CYS A 164 -10.74 -13.33 -17.90
N PRO A 165 -11.15 -13.82 -19.09
CA PRO A 165 -12.15 -13.16 -19.94
C PRO A 165 -13.53 -12.99 -19.27
N GLY A 166 -13.93 -13.93 -18.40
CA GLY A 166 -15.15 -13.88 -17.61
C GLY A 166 -15.11 -12.76 -16.57
N PHE A 167 -14.01 -12.62 -15.83
CA PHE A 167 -13.79 -11.48 -14.94
C PHE A 167 -13.84 -10.14 -15.69
N LEU A 168 -13.12 -10.02 -16.82
CA LEU A 168 -13.11 -8.79 -17.63
C LEU A 168 -14.48 -8.46 -18.21
N GLN A 169 -15.24 -9.46 -18.63
CA GLN A 169 -16.62 -9.28 -19.06
C GLN A 169 -17.49 -8.77 -17.90
N ALA A 170 -17.41 -9.39 -16.73
CA ALA A 170 -18.12 -8.92 -15.54
C ALA A 170 -17.75 -7.47 -15.19
N LEU A 171 -16.47 -7.12 -15.27
CA LEU A 171 -15.98 -5.77 -15.01
C LEU A 171 -16.55 -4.76 -16.01
N ARG A 172 -16.61 -5.06 -17.30
CA ARG A 172 -17.22 -4.15 -18.29
C ARG A 172 -18.73 -3.95 -18.08
N HIS A 173 -19.43 -4.97 -17.56
CA HIS A 173 -20.87 -4.91 -17.32
C HIS A 173 -21.23 -4.36 -15.93
N GLY A 174 -20.24 -3.99 -15.10
CA GLY A 174 -20.52 -3.51 -13.75
C GLY A 174 -21.07 -4.61 -12.83
N ALA A 175 -20.58 -5.84 -12.97
CA ALA A 175 -21.01 -7.01 -12.21
C ALA A 175 -19.96 -7.49 -11.19
N VAL A 176 -18.87 -6.74 -11.00
CA VAL A 176 -17.79 -7.11 -10.08
C VAL A 176 -18.08 -6.57 -8.69
N ARG A 177 -18.07 -7.45 -7.69
CA ARG A 177 -18.22 -7.10 -6.28
C ARG A 177 -16.98 -6.39 -5.76
N ILE A 178 -17.15 -5.61 -4.70
CA ILE A 178 -16.07 -4.88 -4.06
C ILE A 178 -15.91 -5.41 -2.66
N ARG A 179 -14.66 -5.70 -2.28
CA ARG A 179 -14.28 -5.97 -0.90
C ARG A 179 -13.22 -4.95 -0.51
N TYR A 180 -13.38 -4.38 0.68
CA TYR A 180 -12.40 -3.46 1.24
C TYR A 180 -11.90 -4.03 2.56
N GLN A 181 -10.59 -4.22 2.69
CA GLN A 181 -10.01 -4.87 3.87
C GLN A 181 -8.73 -4.20 4.32
N PHE A 182 -8.28 -4.53 5.53
CA PHE A 182 -6.94 -4.21 6.00
C PHE A 182 -6.18 -5.44 6.42
N VAL A 183 -4.86 -5.33 6.33
CA VAL A 183 -3.90 -6.27 6.87
C VAL A 183 -2.87 -5.48 7.68
N ASN A 184 -2.64 -5.88 8.93
CA ASN A 184 -1.58 -5.36 9.77
C ASN A 184 -0.58 -6.46 10.13
N VAL A 185 0.68 -6.26 9.78
CA VAL A 185 1.78 -7.18 10.08
C VAL A 185 2.50 -6.72 11.34
N LEU A 186 2.49 -7.56 12.37
CA LEU A 186 3.14 -7.26 13.64
C LEU A 186 4.63 -7.65 13.61
N PRO A 187 5.48 -6.99 14.42
CA PRO A 187 6.89 -7.37 14.55
C PRO A 187 7.10 -8.83 14.98
N SER A 188 6.13 -9.42 15.67
CA SER A 188 6.12 -10.85 16.04
C SER A 188 5.92 -11.80 14.86
N GLY A 189 5.66 -11.29 13.66
CA GLY A 189 5.28 -12.07 12.47
C GLY A 189 3.79 -12.46 12.43
N SER A 190 3.03 -12.13 13.47
CA SER A 190 1.57 -12.31 13.46
C SER A 190 0.90 -11.33 12.52
N VAL A 191 -0.18 -11.77 11.88
CA VAL A 191 -0.96 -10.94 10.96
C VAL A 191 -2.36 -10.74 11.50
N ARG A 192 -2.80 -9.48 11.57
CA ARG A 192 -4.20 -9.11 11.86
C ARG A 192 -4.88 -8.73 10.56
N THR A 193 -6.10 -9.20 10.37
CA THR A 193 -6.91 -8.86 9.19
C THR A 193 -8.28 -8.39 9.62
N GLY A 194 -8.91 -7.58 8.79
CA GLY A 194 -10.31 -7.20 8.99
C GLY A 194 -10.91 -6.62 7.73
N VAL A 195 -12.23 -6.62 7.65
CA VAL A 195 -12.98 -6.16 6.48
C VAL A 195 -13.72 -4.88 6.86
N PHE A 196 -13.57 -3.85 6.04
CA PHE A 196 -14.30 -2.61 6.16
C PHE A 196 -15.67 -2.72 5.51
N LYS A 197 -16.63 -1.97 6.05
CA LYS A 197 -17.97 -1.95 5.50
C LYS A 197 -17.97 -1.23 4.15
N VAL A 198 -18.54 -1.89 3.15
CA VAL A 198 -18.87 -1.34 1.82
C VAL A 198 -20.38 -1.45 1.60
N ASP A 199 -20.92 -0.72 0.65
CA ASP A 199 -22.31 -0.94 0.22
C ASP A 199 -22.40 -2.27 -0.54
N ASP A 200 -23.29 -3.18 -0.11
CA ASP A 200 -23.47 -4.49 -0.73
C ASP A 200 -23.96 -4.42 -2.18
N ARG A 201 -24.54 -3.28 -2.59
CA ARG A 201 -24.96 -3.00 -3.97
C ARG A 201 -23.84 -2.44 -4.83
N ALA A 202 -22.75 -1.98 -4.22
CA ALA A 202 -21.64 -1.38 -4.94
C ALA A 202 -21.05 -2.38 -5.94
N ARG A 203 -20.89 -1.94 -7.19
CA ARG A 203 -20.24 -2.73 -8.24
C ARG A 203 -19.18 -1.90 -8.93
N LEU A 204 -18.08 -2.55 -9.27
CA LEU A 204 -17.03 -1.94 -10.06
C LEU A 204 -17.30 -2.15 -11.55
N ARG A 205 -17.18 -1.08 -12.33
CA ARG A 205 -17.16 -1.11 -13.78
C ARG A 205 -15.86 -0.52 -14.33
N TRP A 206 -15.38 -1.04 -15.46
CA TRP A 206 -14.32 -0.38 -16.22
C TRP A 206 -14.74 -0.28 -17.69
N ASN A 207 -14.75 0.94 -18.22
CA ASN A 207 -15.28 1.22 -19.56
C ASN A 207 -14.20 1.19 -20.66
N GLY A 208 -12.95 0.83 -20.31
CA GLY A 208 -11.78 0.86 -21.20
C GLY A 208 -10.86 2.05 -20.95
N GLU A 209 -11.35 3.09 -20.27
CA GLU A 209 -10.59 4.30 -19.94
C GLU A 209 -10.59 4.55 -18.44
N ALA A 210 -11.78 4.63 -17.84
CA ALA A 210 -11.98 4.97 -16.44
C ALA A 210 -12.63 3.82 -15.66
N VAL A 211 -12.23 3.73 -14.39
CA VAL A 211 -12.87 2.85 -13.41
C VAL A 211 -14.02 3.62 -12.79
N GLU A 212 -15.16 2.96 -12.70
CA GLU A 212 -16.40 3.55 -12.25
C GLU A 212 -16.98 2.72 -11.11
N LEU A 213 -17.63 3.41 -10.19
CA LEU A 213 -18.35 2.80 -9.09
C LEU A 213 -19.85 2.96 -9.32
N LEU A 214 -20.55 1.84 -9.43
CA LEU A 214 -22.01 1.79 -9.52
C LEU A 214 -22.56 1.51 -8.11
N ILE A 215 -23.59 2.25 -7.69
CA ILE A 215 -24.22 2.15 -6.37
C ILE A 215 -25.74 2.06 -6.54
#